data_AF-F0F1S4-F1
#
_entry.id   AF-F0F1S4-F1
#
_cell.length_a   1.000
_cell.length_b   1.000
_cell.length_c   1.000
_cell.angle_alpha   90.00
_cell.angle_beta   90.00
_cell.angle_gamma   90.00
#
_symmetry.space_group_name_H-M   'P 1'
#
loop_
_entity.id
_entity.type
_entity.pdbx_description
1 polymer ?
#
loop_
_entity_poly.entity_id
_entity_poly.type
_entity_poly.pdbx_seq_one_letter_code
_entity_poly.pdbx_strand_id
1 'polypeptide(L)'
;MNLTAPSNRAHTATAQSFNSNTLDEIQVGSKTITVKYPNISTGAFTDITMLSSGTRIIASDSGLSYSRFGAYFGLDKTDAEIANGAQATPTNYLFSMGQVTTNMPTTGTAVYNGLSLGSSTGNLYERGTSTFNVDFGSKTISGTVTNDAYSADLRGTISGAAFSGAHNGVNMSGNFYGPNAAELGGVYNGTSNGKSVVGSFGAKR
;
A
#
# COMPACT_ATOMS: atom_id res chain seq x y z
N MET A 1 9.75 -36.95 -16.43
CA MET A 1 10.77 -35.91 -16.20
C MET A 1 10.10 -34.82 -15.41
N ASN A 2 10.38 -34.75 -14.11
CA ASN A 2 9.73 -33.84 -13.17
C ASN A 2 10.08 -32.39 -13.51
N LEU A 3 9.07 -31.57 -13.79
CA LEU A 3 9.20 -30.12 -13.78
C LEU A 3 9.19 -29.68 -12.31
N THR A 4 10.35 -29.73 -11.66
CA THR A 4 10.57 -28.99 -10.42
C THR A 4 10.45 -27.51 -10.73
N ALA A 5 9.34 -26.90 -10.32
CA ALA A 5 9.20 -25.45 -10.27
C ALA A 5 10.34 -24.88 -9.39
N PRO A 6 11.03 -23.81 -9.83
CA PRO A 6 12.04 -23.19 -9.01
C PRO A 6 11.41 -22.60 -7.75
N SER A 7 12.12 -22.84 -6.65
CA SER A 7 11.87 -22.38 -5.30
C SER A 7 11.76 -20.84 -5.18
N ASN A 8 10.99 -20.40 -4.18
CA ASN A 8 11.15 -19.16 -3.42
C ASN A 8 10.95 -17.79 -4.11
N ARG A 9 10.15 -17.68 -5.19
CA ARG A 9 9.67 -16.37 -5.69
C ARG A 9 8.28 -15.96 -5.19
N ALA A 10 7.61 -16.80 -4.41
CA ALA A 10 6.40 -16.39 -3.72
C ALA A 10 6.79 -15.33 -2.66
N HIS A 11 5.99 -14.27 -2.54
CA HIS A 11 6.10 -13.16 -1.58
C HIS A 11 6.88 -11.90 -1.98
N THR A 12 7.34 -11.71 -3.23
CA THR A 12 7.92 -10.41 -3.59
C THR A 12 6.84 -9.32 -3.60
N ALA A 13 6.73 -8.58 -2.51
CA ALA A 13 5.97 -7.36 -2.43
C ALA A 13 6.91 -6.19 -2.66
N THR A 14 6.87 -5.64 -3.86
CA THR A 14 7.57 -4.40 -4.15
C THR A 14 6.71 -3.26 -3.63
N ALA A 15 7.09 -2.74 -2.47
CA ALA A 15 6.53 -1.54 -1.87
C ALA A 15 6.86 -0.31 -2.73
N GLN A 16 5.84 0.38 -3.25
CA GLN A 16 6.04 1.65 -3.96
C GLN A 16 5.02 2.70 -3.50
N SER A 17 5.53 3.88 -3.16
CA SER A 17 4.70 5.07 -2.94
C SER A 17 4.62 5.86 -4.24
N PHE A 18 3.44 6.33 -4.62
CA PHE A 18 3.22 7.11 -5.84
C PHE A 18 2.67 8.50 -5.50
N ASN A 19 3.11 9.51 -6.24
CA ASN A 19 2.52 10.85 -6.14
C ASN A 19 1.56 11.03 -7.32
N SER A 20 0.27 11.26 -7.04
CA SER A 20 -0.74 11.45 -8.08
C SER A 20 -1.84 12.39 -7.59
N ASN A 21 -2.30 13.27 -8.49
CA ASN A 21 -3.33 14.26 -8.19
C ASN A 21 -4.75 13.74 -8.45
N THR A 22 -4.91 12.70 -9.27
CA THR A 22 -6.23 12.13 -9.63
C THR A 22 -6.63 10.98 -8.71
N LEU A 23 -5.67 10.33 -8.03
CA LEU A 23 -5.89 9.12 -7.21
C LEU A 23 -6.45 7.93 -7.99
N ASP A 24 -6.50 8.02 -9.32
CA ASP A 24 -7.21 7.05 -10.14
C ASP A 24 -6.30 6.00 -10.79
N GLU A 25 -5.00 6.29 -10.87
CA GLU A 25 -4.05 5.47 -11.61
C GLU A 25 -2.70 5.33 -10.89
N ILE A 26 -2.08 4.16 -11.03
CA ILE A 26 -0.71 3.88 -10.60
C ILE A 26 0.15 3.45 -11.79
N GLN A 27 1.46 3.62 -11.68
CA GLN A 27 2.42 3.08 -12.64
C GLN A 27 3.01 1.78 -12.12
N VAL A 28 2.94 0.72 -12.90
CA VAL A 28 3.48 -0.60 -12.56
C VAL A 28 4.36 -1.06 -13.71
N GLY A 29 5.67 -0.95 -13.54
CA GLY A 29 6.61 -1.17 -14.63
C GLY A 29 6.33 -0.18 -15.77
N SER A 30 5.98 -0.70 -16.95
CA SER A 30 5.58 0.07 -18.14
C SER A 30 4.06 0.28 -18.25
N LYS A 31 3.26 -0.24 -17.32
CA LYS A 31 1.79 -0.16 -17.37
C LYS A 31 1.26 0.99 -16.52
N THR A 32 0.29 1.71 -17.08
CA THR A 32 -0.64 2.52 -16.29
C THR A 32 -1.82 1.65 -15.88
N ILE A 33 -2.10 1.56 -14.58
CA ILE A 33 -3.18 0.73 -14.02
C ILE A 33 -4.22 1.64 -13.37
N THR A 34 -5.46 1.57 -13.86
CA THR A 34 -6.60 2.25 -13.25
C THR A 34 -7.04 1.56 -11.96
N VAL A 35 -6.92 2.26 -10.84
CA VAL A 35 -7.29 1.82 -9.48
C VAL A 35 -8.57 2.50 -8.95
N LYS A 36 -9.11 3.51 -9.66
CA LYS A 36 -10.48 4.02 -9.47
C LYS A 36 -11.29 3.87 -10.74
N TYR A 37 -12.54 3.46 -10.59
CA TYR A 37 -13.52 3.61 -11.66
C TYR A 37 -14.59 4.59 -11.19
N PRO A 38 -14.77 5.74 -11.85
CA PRO A 38 -15.86 6.66 -11.55
C PRO A 38 -17.21 5.92 -11.56
N ASN A 39 -18.08 6.25 -10.61
CA ASN A 39 -19.40 5.63 -10.40
C ASN A 39 -19.39 4.16 -9.96
N ILE A 40 -18.22 3.54 -9.79
CA ILE A 40 -18.08 2.26 -9.12
C ILE A 40 -17.57 2.53 -7.71
N SER A 41 -18.43 2.22 -6.72
CA SER A 41 -18.05 2.17 -5.32
C SER A 41 -18.69 0.96 -4.67
N THR A 42 -17.90 0.22 -3.91
CA THR A 42 -18.34 -0.97 -3.16
C THR A 42 -18.13 -0.80 -1.65
N GLY A 43 -18.08 0.47 -1.19
CA GLY A 43 -17.85 0.84 0.20
C GLY A 43 -16.39 1.16 0.49
N ALA A 44 -15.82 0.56 1.54
CA ALA A 44 -14.47 0.85 2.01
C ALA A 44 -13.37 0.51 1.00
N PHE A 45 -13.55 -0.57 0.23
CA PHE A 45 -12.62 -1.03 -0.79
C PHE A 45 -13.37 -1.39 -2.07
N THR A 46 -12.76 -1.08 -3.20
CA THR A 46 -13.07 -1.66 -4.52
C THR A 46 -12.19 -2.88 -4.76
N ASP A 47 -12.78 -3.98 -5.21
CA ASP A 47 -12.08 -5.23 -5.56
C ASP A 47 -12.53 -5.67 -6.96
N ILE A 48 -11.65 -5.49 -7.95
CA ILE A 48 -11.95 -5.70 -9.37
C ILE A 48 -10.99 -6.74 -9.93
N THR A 49 -11.55 -7.73 -10.60
CA THR A 49 -10.80 -8.72 -11.38
C THR A 49 -11.12 -8.57 -12.86
N MET A 50 -10.11 -8.27 -13.66
CA MET A 50 -10.19 -8.27 -15.11
C MET A 50 -9.98 -9.69 -15.64
N LEU A 51 -11.06 -10.33 -16.08
CA LEU A 51 -11.04 -11.74 -16.50
C LEU A 51 -10.13 -12.00 -17.71
N SER A 52 -10.00 -11.04 -18.63
CA SER A 52 -9.19 -11.18 -19.85
C SER A 52 -7.69 -11.22 -19.58
N SER A 53 -7.22 -10.50 -18.57
CA SER A 53 -5.79 -10.39 -18.23
C SER A 53 -5.41 -11.12 -16.95
N GLY A 54 -6.38 -11.67 -16.22
CA GLY A 54 -6.18 -12.22 -14.87
C GLY A 54 -5.74 -11.18 -13.84
N THR A 55 -5.80 -9.88 -14.19
CA THR A 55 -5.39 -8.79 -13.30
C THR A 55 -6.43 -8.62 -12.20
N ARG A 56 -5.97 -8.44 -10.96
CA ARG A 56 -6.84 -8.06 -9.83
C ARG A 56 -6.34 -6.80 -9.16
N ILE A 57 -7.25 -5.93 -8.76
CA ILE A 57 -6.97 -4.69 -8.05
C ILE A 57 -7.86 -4.64 -6.81
N ILE A 58 -7.24 -4.39 -5.66
CA ILE A 58 -7.95 -4.07 -4.42
C ILE A 58 -7.49 -2.68 -4.01
N ALA A 59 -8.38 -1.69 -3.99
CA ALA A 59 -8.03 -0.31 -3.68
C ALA A 59 -8.99 0.26 -2.64
N SER A 60 -8.47 1.08 -1.72
CA SER A 60 -9.30 1.88 -0.83
C SER A 60 -10.17 2.81 -1.67
N ASP A 61 -11.43 2.93 -1.29
CA ASP A 61 -12.43 3.61 -2.10
C ASP A 61 -13.03 4.80 -1.34
N SER A 62 -13.95 4.55 -0.40
CA SER A 62 -14.47 5.61 0.46
C SER A 62 -13.56 5.87 1.67
N GLY A 63 -13.54 7.12 2.15
CA GLY A 63 -13.03 7.46 3.48
C GLY A 63 -11.73 8.27 3.50
N LEU A 64 -11.02 8.35 2.37
CA LEU A 64 -9.84 9.19 2.15
C LEU A 64 -10.09 10.09 0.93
N SER A 65 -9.77 11.37 1.06
CA SER A 65 -10.01 12.41 0.06
C SER A 65 -8.73 12.81 -0.67
N TYR A 66 -7.58 12.69 -0.01
CA TYR A 66 -6.28 13.15 -0.52
C TYR A 66 -5.34 11.99 -0.82
N SER A 67 -5.70 10.79 -0.41
CA SER A 67 -4.87 9.61 -0.52
C SER A 67 -5.66 8.36 -0.88
N ARG A 68 -4.93 7.36 -1.37
CA ARG A 68 -5.42 6.03 -1.69
C ARG A 68 -4.35 5.00 -1.46
N PHE A 69 -4.74 3.80 -1.07
CA PHE A 69 -3.83 2.68 -0.93
C PHE A 69 -4.48 1.39 -1.43
N GLY A 70 -3.67 0.35 -1.65
CA GLY A 70 -4.20 -0.92 -2.10
C GLY A 70 -3.14 -1.90 -2.56
N ALA A 71 -3.58 -2.87 -3.35
CA ALA A 71 -2.77 -3.89 -3.98
C ALA A 71 -3.18 -4.09 -5.44
N TYR A 72 -2.19 -4.31 -6.31
CA TYR A 72 -2.34 -4.75 -7.69
C TYR A 72 -1.69 -6.12 -7.86
N PHE A 73 -2.40 -7.02 -8.52
CA PHE A 73 -2.00 -8.38 -8.85
C PHE A 73 -2.02 -8.52 -10.37
N GLY A 74 -0.85 -8.72 -10.97
CA GLY A 74 -0.78 -8.88 -12.42
C GLY A 74 0.65 -8.81 -12.94
N LEU A 75 0.77 -8.68 -14.25
CA LEU A 75 2.07 -8.54 -14.93
C LEU A 75 2.55 -7.09 -14.89
N ASP A 76 3.86 -6.90 -14.87
CA ASP A 76 4.55 -5.59 -14.92
C ASP A 76 4.78 -5.07 -16.35
N LYS A 77 4.40 -5.86 -17.36
CA LYS A 77 4.55 -5.57 -18.80
C LYS A 77 3.21 -5.53 -19.52
N THR A 78 3.14 -4.70 -20.56
CA THR A 78 1.99 -4.66 -21.48
C THR A 78 1.96 -5.90 -22.38
N ASP A 79 0.78 -6.25 -22.90
CA ASP A 79 0.63 -7.37 -23.84
C ASP A 79 1.49 -7.19 -25.10
N ALA A 80 1.64 -5.94 -25.57
CA ALA A 80 2.49 -5.61 -26.70
C ALA A 80 3.98 -5.84 -26.42
N GLU A 81 4.47 -5.50 -25.23
CA GLU A 81 5.85 -5.80 -24.84
C GLU A 81 6.09 -7.31 -24.75
N ILE A 82 5.14 -8.05 -24.19
CA ILE A 82 5.21 -9.52 -24.10
C ILE A 82 5.23 -10.14 -25.50
N ALA A 83 4.36 -9.67 -26.39
CA ALA A 83 4.35 -10.10 -27.80
C ALA A 83 5.67 -9.78 -28.51
N ASN A 84 6.34 -8.69 -28.13
CA ASN A 84 7.67 -8.32 -28.61
C ASN A 84 8.83 -8.99 -27.84
N GLY A 85 8.55 -10.02 -27.04
CA GLY A 85 9.56 -10.86 -26.39
C GLY A 85 10.03 -10.37 -25.01
N ALA A 86 9.38 -9.37 -24.42
CA ALA A 86 9.71 -8.95 -23.06
C ALA A 86 9.34 -10.04 -22.04
N GLN A 87 10.25 -10.32 -21.12
CA GLN A 87 9.96 -11.19 -19.98
C GLN A 87 9.07 -10.46 -18.98
N ALA A 88 7.81 -10.87 -18.88
CA ALA A 88 6.89 -10.39 -17.86
C ALA A 88 7.10 -11.14 -16.53
N THR A 89 6.95 -10.40 -15.42
CA THR A 89 6.99 -10.96 -14.08
C THR A 89 5.60 -10.83 -13.44
N PRO A 90 5.01 -11.92 -12.92
CA PRO A 90 3.87 -11.82 -12.01
C PRO A 90 4.27 -11.05 -10.77
N THR A 91 3.43 -10.10 -10.36
CA THR A 91 3.77 -9.18 -9.28
C THR A 91 2.58 -8.92 -8.36
N ASN A 92 2.92 -8.72 -7.09
CA ASN A 92 2.01 -8.25 -6.05
C ASN A 92 2.52 -6.87 -5.63
N TYR A 93 2.01 -5.82 -6.27
CA TYR A 93 2.40 -4.45 -5.95
C TYR A 93 1.50 -3.89 -4.87
N LEU A 94 2.10 -3.41 -3.80
CA LEU A 94 1.42 -2.62 -2.80
C LEU A 94 1.68 -1.16 -3.06
N PHE A 95 0.61 -0.38 -2.99
CA PHE A 95 0.70 1.04 -3.26
C PHE A 95 0.07 1.86 -2.14
N SER A 96 0.67 3.01 -1.92
CA SER A 96 0.05 4.18 -1.32
C SER A 96 0.31 5.35 -2.23
N MET A 97 -0.70 6.18 -2.44
CA MET A 97 -0.61 7.33 -3.30
C MET A 97 -1.43 8.50 -2.78
N GLY A 98 -1.07 9.71 -3.16
CA GLY A 98 -1.83 10.87 -2.73
C GLY A 98 -1.26 12.21 -3.17
N GLN A 99 -2.01 13.25 -2.82
CA GLN A 99 -1.58 14.64 -2.87
C GLN A 99 -0.69 14.91 -1.66
N VAL A 100 0.64 14.83 -1.83
CA VAL A 100 1.61 14.98 -0.73
C VAL A 100 1.44 16.33 -0.04
N THR A 101 1.46 16.30 1.29
CA THR A 101 1.33 17.50 2.13
C THR A 101 2.46 18.47 1.84
N THR A 102 2.12 19.71 1.51
CA THR A 102 3.10 20.79 1.34
C THR A 102 3.29 21.62 2.61
N ASN A 103 2.22 21.78 3.41
CA ASN A 103 2.25 22.49 4.69
C ASN A 103 2.24 21.49 5.85
N MET A 104 3.40 20.89 6.16
CA MET A 104 3.53 19.92 7.24
C MET A 104 3.51 20.61 8.62
N PRO A 105 2.70 20.11 9.59
CA PRO A 105 2.81 20.56 10.98
C PRO A 105 4.22 20.30 11.53
N THR A 106 4.72 21.22 12.36
CA THR A 106 6.05 21.13 12.98
C THR A 106 6.00 20.91 14.48
N THR A 107 4.80 20.94 15.07
CA THR A 107 4.55 20.75 16.51
C THR A 107 3.20 20.06 16.73
N GLY A 108 3.00 19.58 17.95
CA GLY A 108 1.76 18.92 18.37
C GLY A 108 1.69 17.44 18.00
N THR A 109 0.62 16.80 18.44
CA THR A 109 0.34 15.38 18.22
C THR A 109 -0.98 15.18 17.49
N ALA A 110 -1.13 14.04 16.83
CA ALA A 110 -2.35 13.64 16.16
C ALA A 110 -2.50 12.12 16.20
N VAL A 111 -3.76 11.67 16.26
CA VAL A 111 -4.14 10.27 16.09
C VAL A 111 -4.83 10.14 14.75
N TYR A 112 -4.40 9.19 13.93
CA TYR A 112 -4.99 8.87 12.64
C TYR A 112 -5.65 7.50 12.73
N ASN A 113 -6.88 7.39 12.27
CA ASN A 113 -7.63 6.14 12.23
C ASN A 113 -8.02 5.84 10.78
N GLY A 114 -7.93 4.57 10.41
CA GLY A 114 -8.04 4.17 9.04
C GLY A 114 -8.18 2.69 8.83
N LEU A 115 -7.89 2.31 7.60
CA LEU A 115 -8.00 0.96 7.11
C LEU A 115 -6.63 0.46 6.65
N SER A 116 -6.52 -0.86 6.55
CA SER A 116 -5.35 -1.54 6.01
C SER A 116 -5.79 -2.67 5.07
N LEU A 117 -4.89 -3.05 4.19
CA LEU A 117 -5.00 -4.23 3.34
C LEU A 117 -3.69 -5.01 3.50
N GLY A 118 -3.77 -6.22 4.02
CA GLY A 118 -2.59 -6.95 4.46
C GLY A 118 -2.67 -8.45 4.23
N SER A 119 -1.51 -9.08 4.09
CA SER A 119 -1.37 -10.52 3.93
C SER A 119 -0.24 -11.06 4.79
N SER A 120 -0.46 -12.23 5.39
CA SER A 120 0.59 -13.01 6.05
C SER A 120 1.13 -14.17 5.19
N THR A 121 0.47 -14.44 4.07
CA THR A 121 0.79 -15.55 3.15
C THR A 121 1.16 -15.07 1.75
N GLY A 122 0.98 -13.78 1.46
CA GLY A 122 1.16 -13.17 0.14
C GLY A 122 0.09 -13.54 -0.90
N ASN A 123 -0.80 -14.50 -0.61
CA ASN A 123 -1.81 -15.01 -1.55
C ASN A 123 -3.22 -14.51 -1.24
N LEU A 124 -3.53 -14.30 0.04
CA LEU A 124 -4.81 -13.75 0.50
C LEU A 124 -4.57 -12.41 1.17
N TYR A 125 -5.17 -11.36 0.61
CA TYR A 125 -5.15 -10.02 1.19
C TYR A 125 -6.45 -9.76 1.93
N GLU A 126 -6.32 -9.56 3.23
CA GLU A 126 -7.41 -9.31 4.16
C GLU A 126 -7.51 -7.81 4.44
N ARG A 127 -8.75 -7.35 4.55
CA ARG A 127 -9.06 -5.98 4.94
C ARG A 127 -8.93 -5.87 6.45
N GLY A 128 -8.38 -4.77 6.92
CA GLY A 128 -8.12 -4.54 8.32
C GLY A 128 -8.26 -3.07 8.70
N THR A 129 -7.89 -2.76 9.93
CA THR A 129 -7.83 -1.39 10.45
C THR A 129 -6.38 -0.91 10.54
N SER A 130 -6.23 0.40 10.63
CA SER A 130 -4.95 1.04 10.94
C SER A 130 -5.16 2.20 11.91
N THR A 131 -4.25 2.32 12.88
CA THR A 131 -4.23 3.45 13.83
C THR A 131 -2.80 3.93 14.00
N PHE A 132 -2.56 5.23 13.87
CA PHE A 132 -1.24 5.84 14.00
C PHE A 132 -1.27 7.03 14.96
N ASN A 133 -0.31 7.06 15.88
CA ASN A 133 0.02 8.19 16.72
C ASN A 133 1.22 8.91 16.10
N VAL A 134 1.04 10.20 15.85
CA VAL A 134 2.03 11.06 15.21
C VAL A 134 2.38 12.18 16.18
N ASP A 135 3.67 12.42 16.35
CA ASP A 135 4.19 13.59 17.03
C ASP A 135 5.08 14.36 16.06
N PHE A 136 4.58 15.53 15.63
CA PHE A 136 5.25 16.38 14.65
C PHE A 136 6.46 17.11 15.24
N GLY A 137 6.44 17.38 16.54
CA GLY A 137 7.54 18.04 17.25
C GLY A 137 8.73 17.11 17.43
N SER A 138 8.48 15.87 17.88
CA SER A 138 9.53 14.85 17.98
C SER A 138 9.84 14.16 16.64
N LYS A 139 9.04 14.41 15.59
CA LYS A 139 9.14 13.79 14.27
C LYS A 139 9.04 12.27 14.33
N THR A 140 8.11 11.76 15.12
CA THR A 140 7.89 10.32 15.30
C THR A 140 6.51 9.90 14.84
N ILE A 141 6.43 8.67 14.35
CA ILE A 141 5.18 8.00 14.01
C ILE A 141 5.24 6.57 14.55
N SER A 142 4.19 6.16 15.24
CA SER A 142 3.97 4.79 15.68
C SER A 142 2.54 4.38 15.38
N GLY A 143 2.31 3.11 15.09
CA GLY A 143 0.97 2.67 14.77
C GLY A 143 0.85 1.17 14.69
N THR A 144 -0.37 0.72 14.46
CA THR A 144 -0.70 -0.68 14.36
C THR A 144 -1.62 -0.90 13.18
N VAL A 145 -1.36 -1.96 12.44
CA VAL A 145 -2.25 -2.51 11.43
C VAL A 145 -2.73 -3.87 11.90
N THR A 146 -4.03 -4.13 11.78
CA THR A 146 -4.64 -5.36 12.29
C THR A 146 -5.70 -5.88 11.32
N ASN A 147 -5.69 -7.19 11.09
CA ASN A 147 -6.76 -7.95 10.44
C ASN A 147 -7.02 -9.24 11.25
N ASP A 148 -7.91 -10.10 10.76
CA ASP A 148 -8.27 -11.34 11.44
C ASP A 148 -7.08 -12.32 11.56
N ALA A 149 -6.11 -12.27 10.64
CA ALA A 149 -4.94 -13.16 10.65
C ALA A 149 -3.77 -12.67 11.52
N TYR A 150 -3.56 -11.35 11.66
CA TYR A 150 -2.42 -10.79 12.39
C TYR A 150 -2.59 -9.33 12.83
N SER A 151 -1.69 -8.92 13.72
CA SER A 151 -1.43 -7.53 14.04
C SER A 151 0.07 -7.24 13.90
N ALA A 152 0.43 -6.06 13.39
CA ALA A 152 1.81 -5.62 13.24
C ALA A 152 1.99 -4.19 13.78
N ASP A 153 3.00 -4.03 14.65
CA ASP A 153 3.47 -2.73 15.15
C ASP A 153 4.41 -2.09 14.13
N LEU A 154 4.12 -0.85 13.77
CA LEU A 154 4.85 -0.07 12.78
C LEU A 154 5.38 1.20 13.44
N ARG A 155 6.68 1.46 13.30
CA ARG A 155 7.29 2.67 13.85
C ARG A 155 8.31 3.27 12.90
N GLY A 156 8.44 4.58 12.95
CA GLY A 156 9.39 5.30 12.14
C GLY A 156 9.55 6.76 12.55
N THR A 157 10.31 7.48 11.72
CA THR A 157 10.56 8.91 11.86
C THR A 157 10.02 9.66 10.67
N ILE A 158 9.76 10.96 10.88
CA ILE A 158 9.20 11.87 9.89
C ILE A 158 10.32 12.73 9.31
N SER A 159 10.36 12.84 7.98
CA SER A 159 11.27 13.70 7.22
C SER A 159 10.48 14.45 6.14
N GLY A 160 10.26 15.74 6.37
CA GLY A 160 9.32 16.51 5.55
C GLY A 160 7.91 15.93 5.66
N ALA A 161 7.27 15.64 4.52
CA ALA A 161 5.99 14.96 4.46
C ALA A 161 6.11 13.43 4.34
N ALA A 162 7.32 12.89 4.31
CA ALA A 162 7.55 11.45 4.26
C ALA A 162 7.78 10.89 5.66
N PHE A 163 7.53 9.60 5.83
CA PHE A 163 7.94 8.85 7.00
C PHE A 163 8.46 7.47 6.61
N SER A 164 9.36 6.93 7.41
CA SER A 164 9.85 5.56 7.23
C SER A 164 10.46 5.02 8.53
N GLY A 165 10.52 3.70 8.64
CA GLY A 165 11.23 3.05 9.74
C GLY A 165 11.21 1.54 9.66
N ALA A 166 11.99 0.93 10.54
CA ALA A 166 12.04 -0.51 10.74
C ALA A 166 11.87 -0.80 12.23
N HIS A 167 10.92 -1.66 12.57
CA HIS A 167 10.64 -2.04 13.95
C HIS A 167 10.22 -3.50 14.03
N ASN A 168 10.83 -4.26 14.95
CA ASN A 168 10.54 -5.68 15.19
C ASN A 168 10.45 -6.54 13.91
N GLY A 169 11.34 -6.30 12.95
CA GLY A 169 11.40 -7.05 11.70
C GLY A 169 10.42 -6.59 10.62
N VAL A 170 9.64 -5.54 10.86
CA VAL A 170 8.72 -4.94 9.90
C VAL A 170 9.22 -3.55 9.49
N ASN A 171 9.35 -3.36 8.19
CA ASN A 171 9.70 -2.08 7.57
C ASN A 171 8.42 -1.37 7.13
N MET A 172 8.40 -0.05 7.26
CA MET A 172 7.32 0.82 6.80
C MET A 172 7.89 2.04 6.06
N SER A 173 7.18 2.47 5.03
CA SER A 173 7.39 3.77 4.40
C SER A 173 6.07 4.36 3.91
N GLY A 174 5.98 5.68 3.86
CA GLY A 174 4.79 6.38 3.40
C GLY A 174 4.92 7.89 3.44
N ASN A 175 3.79 8.58 3.22
CA ASN A 175 3.71 10.03 3.25
C ASN A 175 2.44 10.52 3.96
N PHE A 176 2.50 11.77 4.39
CA PHE A 176 1.35 12.56 4.77
C PHE A 176 0.75 13.21 3.53
N TYR A 177 -0.58 13.25 3.47
CA TYR A 177 -1.35 13.74 2.33
C TYR A 177 -2.37 14.81 2.74
N GLY A 178 -2.71 15.67 1.79
CA GLY A 178 -3.70 16.73 1.95
C GLY A 178 -3.23 17.94 2.76
N PRO A 179 -4.11 18.92 2.95
CA PRO A 179 -3.80 20.11 3.74
C PRO A 179 -3.45 19.76 5.18
N ASN A 180 -2.35 20.32 5.70
CA ASN A 180 -1.95 20.17 7.10
C ASN A 180 -1.83 18.71 7.58
N ALA A 181 -1.39 17.81 6.69
CA ALA A 181 -1.29 16.38 6.96
C ALA A 181 -2.64 15.77 7.39
N ALA A 182 -3.75 16.14 6.73
CA ALA A 182 -5.08 15.62 7.06
C ALA A 182 -5.17 14.08 6.98
N GLU A 183 -4.37 13.48 6.11
CA GLU A 183 -4.30 12.03 5.89
C GLU A 183 -2.86 11.55 5.91
N LEU A 184 -2.67 10.25 6.11
CA LEU A 184 -1.42 9.56 5.88
C LEU A 184 -1.68 8.22 5.22
N GLY A 185 -0.67 7.70 4.54
CA GLY A 185 -0.74 6.38 3.94
C GLY A 185 0.63 5.86 3.59
N GLY A 186 0.75 4.54 3.53
CA GLY A 186 2.01 3.89 3.31
C GLY A 186 1.87 2.40 3.06
N VAL A 187 3.01 1.76 3.04
CA VAL A 187 3.19 0.33 2.80
C VAL A 187 4.13 -0.23 3.85
N TYR A 188 3.95 -1.52 4.16
CA TYR A 188 4.79 -2.23 5.10
C TYR A 188 5.09 -3.64 4.61
N ASN A 189 6.24 -4.17 5.00
CA ASN A 189 6.66 -5.53 4.72
C ASN A 189 7.68 -6.02 5.74
N GLY A 190 7.76 -7.32 5.96
CA GLY A 190 8.80 -7.94 6.76
C GLY A 190 8.26 -9.17 7.49
N THR A 191 8.76 -9.39 8.69
CA THR A 191 8.37 -10.51 9.53
C THR A 191 7.91 -10.00 10.89
N SER A 192 6.68 -10.31 11.27
CA SER A 192 6.13 -10.03 12.59
C SER A 192 5.80 -11.32 13.31
N ASN A 193 6.35 -11.53 14.51
CA ASN A 193 6.14 -12.75 15.32
C ASN A 193 6.37 -14.06 14.53
N GLY A 194 7.42 -14.09 13.70
CA GLY A 194 7.77 -15.25 12.88
C GLY A 194 6.89 -15.47 11.65
N LYS A 195 5.90 -14.61 11.39
CA LYS A 195 5.06 -14.64 10.19
C LYS A 195 5.49 -13.54 9.23
N SER A 196 5.62 -13.87 7.96
CA SER A 196 5.73 -12.83 6.92
C SER A 196 4.50 -11.93 7.01
N VAL A 197 4.67 -10.62 6.91
CA VAL A 197 3.59 -9.65 6.86
C VAL A 197 3.88 -8.65 5.77
N VAL A 198 2.84 -8.30 5.03
CA VAL A 198 2.96 -7.32 3.96
C VAL A 198 1.63 -6.63 3.72
N GLY A 199 1.64 -5.33 3.48
CA GLY A 199 0.39 -4.63 3.21
C GLY A 199 0.54 -3.14 2.93
N SER A 200 -0.60 -2.51 2.72
CA SER A 200 -0.76 -1.08 2.54
C SER A 200 -1.81 -0.55 3.50
N PHE A 201 -1.74 0.74 3.81
CA PHE A 201 -2.65 1.38 4.75
C PHE A 201 -2.89 2.84 4.37
N GLY A 202 -4.00 3.37 4.86
CA GLY A 202 -4.33 4.78 4.80
C GLY A 202 -5.23 5.14 5.97
N ALA A 203 -4.98 6.30 6.55
CA ALA A 203 -5.66 6.78 7.74
C ALA A 203 -5.86 8.29 7.70
N LYS A 204 -6.93 8.75 8.33
CA LYS A 204 -7.24 10.18 8.47
C LYS A 204 -7.24 10.58 9.94
N ARG A 205 -6.87 11.83 10.20
CA ARG A 205 -6.87 12.42 11.54
C ARG A 205 -8.27 12.51 12.14
#